data_AF-A0A966L8X1-F1
#
_entry.id   AF-A0A966L8X1-F1
#
_cell.length_a   1.000
_cell.length_b   1.000
_cell.length_c   1.000
_cell.angle_alpha   90.00
_cell.angle_beta   90.00
_cell.angle_gamma   90.00
#
_symmetry.space_group_name_H-M   'P 1'
#
loop_
_entity.id
_entity.type
_entity.pdbx_description
1 polymer ?
#
loop_
_entity_poly.entity_id
_entity_poly.type
_entity_poly.pdbx_seq_one_letter_code
_entity_poly.pdbx_strand_id
1 'polypeptide(L)'
;MTLKQLHEITFVEVANLQSNRFSFIQNEDLKENICIASQYIAFLFDLSNSYSVPGSVKYSIYKTIVIYAASITEGLLHYCLDKMSNSKPSKTKEYKNIKSIYKLDNGDELFLCSKKITEREWCDVKFDELNRTAKKENIIDQGLYDKCDLLRKQRNKIHIGDLSAGDDLFELQEIKVIFETLGVVILKVKSFTPTLPTPPTGS
;
A
#
# COMPACT_ATOMS: atom_id res chain seq x y z
N MET A 1 -11.46 42.69 -0.70
CA MET A 1 -10.95 41.35 -0.36
C MET A 1 -9.84 41.05 -1.35
N THR A 2 -8.61 41.40 -1.00
CA THR A 2 -7.45 41.37 -1.90
C THR A 2 -6.95 39.93 -2.01
N LEU A 3 -6.88 39.42 -3.25
CA LEU A 3 -6.22 38.17 -3.60
C LEU A 3 -4.77 38.24 -3.10
N LYS A 4 -4.51 37.59 -1.97
CA LYS A 4 -3.16 37.41 -1.42
C LYS A 4 -2.32 36.68 -2.46
N GLN A 5 -1.06 37.11 -2.55
CA GLN A 5 0.00 36.50 -3.35
C GLN A 5 -0.16 34.97 -3.37
N LEU A 6 -0.38 34.42 -4.56
CA LEU A 6 -0.30 32.98 -4.77
C LEU A 6 1.14 32.57 -4.45
N HIS A 7 1.33 31.87 -3.35
CA HIS A 7 2.58 31.17 -3.12
C HIS A 7 2.66 30.12 -4.25
N GLU A 8 3.70 30.21 -5.09
CA GLU A 8 3.95 29.18 -6.09
C GLU A 8 4.29 27.88 -5.36
N ILE A 9 3.33 26.95 -5.34
CA ILE A 9 3.60 25.59 -4.91
C ILE A 9 4.56 24.99 -5.94
N THR A 10 5.77 24.66 -5.50
CA THR A 10 6.76 24.04 -6.39
C THR A 10 6.39 22.57 -6.56
N PHE A 11 6.01 22.18 -7.76
CA PHE A 11 5.67 20.80 -8.07
C PHE A 11 6.91 20.04 -8.50
N VAL A 12 7.13 18.86 -7.91
CA VAL A 12 8.02 17.87 -8.54
C VAL A 12 7.27 17.30 -9.73
N GLU A 13 7.81 17.44 -10.94
CA GLU A 13 7.18 16.89 -12.14
C GLU A 13 7.09 15.36 -12.08
N VAL A 14 6.00 14.80 -12.61
CA VAL A 14 5.79 13.34 -12.69
C VAL A 14 6.95 12.68 -13.44
N ALA A 15 7.42 13.27 -14.53
CA ALA A 15 8.57 12.79 -15.30
C ALA A 15 9.86 12.70 -14.46
N ASN A 16 10.06 13.64 -13.53
CA ASN A 16 11.18 13.62 -12.60
C ASN A 16 11.04 12.46 -11.59
N LEU A 17 9.83 12.24 -11.06
CA LEU A 17 9.55 11.11 -10.18
C LEU A 17 9.78 9.77 -10.88
N GLN A 18 9.32 9.63 -12.12
CA GLN A 18 9.50 8.43 -12.94
C GLN A 18 10.98 8.12 -13.20
N SER A 19 11.77 9.12 -13.59
CA SER A 19 13.19 8.94 -13.96
C SER A 19 14.12 8.77 -12.76
N ASN A 20 13.82 9.40 -11.63
CA ASN A 20 14.73 9.38 -10.47
C ASN A 20 14.27 8.44 -9.35
N ARG A 21 13.01 8.59 -8.91
CA ARG A 21 12.51 7.96 -7.69
C ARG A 21 11.95 6.57 -7.94
N PHE A 22 11.30 6.35 -9.08
CA PHE A 22 10.59 5.11 -9.41
C PHE A 22 11.10 4.41 -10.67
N SER A 23 12.33 4.71 -11.11
CA SER A 23 12.93 4.12 -12.31
C SER A 23 13.16 2.60 -12.25
N PHE A 24 13.08 2.02 -11.05
CA PHE A 24 13.15 0.56 -10.85
C PHE A 24 11.84 -0.17 -11.16
N ILE A 25 10.74 0.57 -11.38
CA ILE A 25 9.43 0.00 -11.74
C ILE A 25 9.35 -0.15 -13.26
N GLN A 26 9.31 -1.40 -13.73
CA GLN A 26 9.27 -1.74 -15.17
C GLN A 26 7.86 -1.66 -15.76
N ASN A 27 6.83 -1.82 -14.94
CA ASN A 27 5.44 -1.67 -15.38
C ASN A 27 5.15 -0.17 -15.49
N GLU A 28 5.07 0.35 -16.72
CA GLU A 28 4.90 1.77 -16.99
C GLU A 28 3.59 2.32 -16.41
N ASP A 29 2.48 1.59 -16.53
CA ASP A 29 1.18 2.00 -15.99
C ASP A 29 1.22 2.09 -14.46
N LEU A 30 1.81 1.10 -13.79
CA LEU A 30 1.98 1.12 -12.35
C LEU A 30 2.89 2.27 -11.91
N LYS A 31 4.00 2.46 -12.63
CA LYS A 31 4.97 3.53 -12.36
C LYS A 31 4.30 4.90 -12.47
N GLU A 32 3.57 5.15 -13.55
CA GLU A 32 2.83 6.39 -13.76
C GLU A 32 1.82 6.63 -12.64
N ASN A 33 0.98 5.63 -12.34
CA ASN A 33 -0.01 5.73 -11.27
C ASN A 33 0.62 6.03 -9.89
N ILE A 34 1.73 5.36 -9.56
CA ILE A 34 2.47 5.63 -8.32
C ILE A 34 3.08 7.03 -8.31
N CYS A 35 3.61 7.50 -9.44
CA CYS A 35 4.19 8.85 -9.54
C CYS A 35 3.11 9.92 -9.37
N ILE A 36 1.95 9.79 -10.02
CA ILE A 36 0.81 10.70 -9.88
C ILE A 36 0.33 10.71 -8.44
N ALA A 37 0.13 9.54 -7.83
CA ALA A 37 -0.29 9.42 -6.44
C ALA A 37 0.72 10.07 -5.48
N SER A 38 2.02 9.87 -5.71
CA SER A 38 3.11 10.43 -4.90
C SER A 38 3.16 11.96 -5.01
N GLN A 39 3.02 12.49 -6.23
CA GLN A 39 2.94 13.93 -6.47
C GLN A 39 1.73 14.54 -5.76
N TYR A 40 0.58 13.86 -5.84
CA TYR A 40 -0.66 14.33 -5.24
C TYR A 40 -0.59 14.40 -3.71
N ILE A 41 -0.08 13.37 -3.04
CA ILE A 41 0.07 13.42 -1.57
C ILE A 41 1.09 14.47 -1.12
N ALA A 42 2.16 14.70 -1.91
CA ALA A 42 3.13 15.76 -1.63
C ALA A 42 2.48 17.15 -1.76
N PHE A 43 1.69 17.37 -2.81
CA PHE A 43 0.88 18.58 -2.99
C PHE A 43 -0.07 18.80 -1.82
N LEU A 44 -0.82 17.78 -1.43
CA LEU A 44 -1.75 17.85 -0.30
C LEU A 44 -1.06 18.20 1.01
N PHE A 45 0.11 17.60 1.26
CA PHE A 45 0.91 17.89 2.43
C PHE A 45 1.40 19.34 2.44
N ASP A 46 1.96 19.82 1.33
CA ASP A 46 2.40 21.22 1.19
C ASP A 46 1.25 22.20 1.35
N LEU A 47 0.11 21.95 0.68
CA LEU A 47 -1.10 22.76 0.81
C LEU A 47 -1.55 22.90 2.27
N SER A 48 -1.49 21.81 3.05
CA SER A 48 -1.88 21.81 4.46
C SER A 48 -0.94 22.57 5.39
N ASN A 49 0.33 22.73 4.99
CA ASN A 49 1.37 23.39 5.78
C ASN A 49 1.57 24.86 5.36
N SER A 50 1.39 25.15 4.07
CA SER A 50 1.59 26.48 3.48
C SER A 50 0.37 27.40 3.67
N TYR A 51 -0.81 26.84 3.94
CA TYR A 51 -2.04 27.60 4.10
C TYR A 51 -2.76 27.27 5.41
N SER A 52 -3.39 28.30 6.00
CA SER A 52 -4.29 28.12 7.14
C SER A 52 -5.61 27.52 6.67
N VAL A 53 -5.72 26.19 6.74
CA VAL A 53 -6.94 25.44 6.40
C VAL A 53 -7.79 25.15 7.65
N PRO A 54 -9.13 25.15 7.54
CA PRO A 54 -10.01 24.71 8.64
C PRO A 54 -9.70 23.29 9.11
N GLY A 55 -9.91 23.00 10.40
CA GLY A 55 -9.57 21.69 10.99
C GLY A 55 -10.21 20.50 10.27
N SER A 56 -11.48 20.61 9.88
CA SER A 56 -12.19 19.57 9.11
C SER A 56 -11.61 19.35 7.71
N VAL A 57 -11.16 20.42 7.05
CA VAL A 57 -10.48 20.35 5.75
C VAL A 57 -9.10 19.70 5.92
N LYS A 58 -8.33 20.12 6.93
CA LYS A 58 -7.03 19.54 7.26
C LYS A 58 -7.12 18.05 7.54
N TYR A 59 -8.11 17.64 8.33
CA TYR A 59 -8.41 16.24 8.59
C TYR A 59 -8.73 15.47 7.31
N SER A 60 -9.52 16.06 6.41
CA SER A 60 -9.85 15.43 5.12
C SER A 60 -8.63 15.27 4.22
N ILE A 61 -7.76 16.29 4.17
CA ILE A 61 -6.47 16.21 3.47
C ILE A 61 -5.63 15.05 4.03
N TYR A 62 -5.52 14.96 5.35
CA TYR A 62 -4.74 13.92 6.01
C TYR A 62 -5.30 12.52 5.77
N LYS A 63 -6.63 12.34 5.81
CA LYS A 63 -7.28 11.09 5.40
C LYS A 63 -6.90 10.69 3.98
N THR A 64 -6.96 11.65 3.05
CA THR A 64 -6.59 11.39 1.66
C THR A 64 -5.11 10.98 1.54
N ILE A 65 -4.20 11.64 2.25
CA ILE A 65 -2.78 11.25 2.28
C ILE A 65 -2.61 9.81 2.77
N VAL A 66 -3.28 9.42 3.86
CA VAL A 66 -3.22 8.04 4.40
C VAL A 66 -3.71 7.02 3.38
N ILE A 67 -4.83 7.29 2.70
CA ILE A 67 -5.40 6.40 1.69
C ILE A 67 -4.39 6.19 0.55
N TYR A 68 -3.89 7.27 -0.05
CA TYR A 68 -2.96 7.17 -1.17
C TYR A 68 -1.61 6.57 -0.76
N ALA A 69 -1.08 6.91 0.42
CA ALA A 69 0.15 6.32 0.93
C ALA A 69 0.03 4.80 1.13
N ALA A 70 -1.12 4.33 1.63
CA ALA A 70 -1.41 2.91 1.74
C ALA A 70 -1.48 2.23 0.36
N SER A 71 -2.17 2.84 -0.61
CA SER A 71 -2.25 2.31 -1.98
C SER A 71 -0.89 2.27 -2.68
N ILE A 72 -0.04 3.29 -2.51
CA ILE A 72 1.33 3.29 -3.06
C ILE A 72 2.14 2.16 -2.42
N THR A 73 2.08 2.02 -1.10
CA THR A 73 2.78 0.94 -0.36
C THR A 73 2.33 -0.43 -0.86
N GLU A 74 1.03 -0.64 -1.01
CA GLU A 74 0.42 -1.87 -1.51
C GLU A 74 0.91 -2.19 -2.93
N GLY A 75 0.87 -1.20 -3.83
CA GLY A 75 1.36 -1.35 -5.21
C GLY A 75 2.85 -1.67 -5.31
N LEU A 76 3.69 -1.05 -4.46
CA LEU A 76 5.12 -1.32 -4.40
C LEU A 76 5.43 -2.73 -3.89
N LEU A 77 4.76 -3.18 -2.83
CA LEU A 77 4.94 -4.53 -2.31
C LEU A 77 4.45 -5.58 -3.30
N HIS A 78 3.30 -5.35 -3.93
CA HIS A 78 2.79 -6.20 -5.00
C HIS A 78 3.80 -6.32 -6.15
N TYR A 79 4.31 -5.19 -6.67
CA TYR A 79 5.32 -5.19 -7.73
C TYR A 79 6.57 -5.98 -7.33
N CYS A 80 7.05 -5.81 -6.11
CA CYS A 80 8.23 -6.52 -5.62
C CYS A 80 8.01 -8.03 -5.56
N LEU A 81 6.85 -8.46 -5.05
CA LEU A 81 6.47 -9.86 -4.92
C LEU A 81 6.18 -10.52 -6.27
N ASP A 82 5.63 -9.78 -7.23
CA ASP A 82 5.40 -10.28 -8.58
C ASP A 82 6.71 -10.54 -9.33
N LYS A 83 7.73 -9.69 -9.11
CA LYS A 83 9.05 -9.84 -9.74
C LYS A 83 9.92 -10.93 -9.11
N MET A 84 9.57 -11.42 -7.92
CA MET A 84 10.29 -12.51 -7.27
C MET A 84 9.82 -13.87 -7.81
N SER A 85 10.75 -14.64 -8.39
CA SER A 85 10.44 -15.92 -9.06
C SER A 85 9.90 -17.01 -8.13
N ASN A 86 10.12 -16.88 -6.82
CA ASN A 86 9.78 -17.89 -5.82
C ASN A 86 8.52 -17.56 -5.01
N SER A 87 8.04 -16.33 -5.04
CA SER A 87 6.83 -15.94 -4.34
C SER A 87 5.61 -16.35 -5.16
N LYS A 88 4.70 -17.10 -4.55
CA LYS A 88 3.39 -17.42 -5.13
C LYS A 88 2.27 -16.89 -4.23
N PRO A 89 1.17 -16.40 -4.81
CA PRO A 89 0.00 -16.01 -4.04
C PRO A 89 -0.50 -17.17 -3.17
N SER A 90 -1.11 -16.83 -2.04
CA SER A 90 -1.76 -17.84 -1.19
C SER A 90 -2.89 -18.52 -1.95
N LYS A 91 -2.95 -19.87 -1.88
CA LYS A 91 -4.04 -20.64 -2.49
C LYS A 91 -5.29 -20.55 -1.62
N THR A 92 -6.45 -20.25 -2.21
CA THR A 92 -7.73 -20.37 -1.49
C THR A 92 -8.14 -21.84 -1.43
N LYS A 93 -8.52 -22.30 -0.25
CA LYS A 93 -9.13 -23.61 -0.05
C LYS A 93 -10.61 -23.39 0.26
N GLU A 94 -11.48 -23.87 -0.61
CA GLU A 94 -12.93 -23.92 -0.35
C GLU A 94 -13.34 -25.39 -0.22
N TYR A 95 -14.14 -25.70 0.80
CA TYR A 95 -14.79 -27.00 0.92
C TYR A 95 -16.22 -26.87 0.39
N LYS A 96 -16.54 -27.64 -0.65
CA LYS A 96 -17.87 -27.70 -1.28
C LYS A 96 -18.51 -29.05 -1.01
N ASN A 97 -19.84 -29.11 -1.15
CA ASN A 97 -20.61 -30.35 -0.98
C ASN A 97 -20.38 -31.01 0.39
N ILE A 98 -20.42 -30.22 1.46
CA ILE A 98 -20.26 -30.72 2.82
C ILE A 98 -21.50 -31.56 3.17
N LYS A 99 -21.33 -32.87 3.31
CA LYS A 99 -22.38 -33.82 3.66
C LYS A 99 -21.98 -34.59 4.92
N SER A 100 -22.79 -34.50 5.97
CA SER A 100 -22.60 -35.34 7.16
C SER A 100 -22.89 -36.79 6.77
N ILE A 101 -21.91 -37.67 6.99
CA ILE A 101 -21.99 -39.09 6.63
C ILE A 101 -22.14 -39.99 7.86
N TYR A 102 -21.74 -39.52 9.04
CA TYR A 102 -21.80 -40.31 10.26
C TYR A 102 -21.72 -39.42 11.50
N LYS A 103 -22.52 -39.73 12.53
CA LYS A 103 -22.37 -39.13 13.86
C LYS A 103 -21.67 -40.13 14.77
N LEU A 104 -20.61 -39.68 15.43
CA LEU A 104 -19.88 -40.43 16.44
C LEU A 104 -20.63 -40.36 17.76
N ASP A 105 -20.49 -41.39 18.60
CA ASP A 105 -21.19 -41.50 19.90
C ASP A 105 -20.80 -40.38 20.89
N ASN A 106 -19.68 -39.70 20.65
CA ASN A 106 -19.23 -38.54 21.42
C ASN A 106 -19.88 -37.21 20.97
N GLY A 107 -20.77 -37.24 19.98
CA GLY A 107 -21.45 -36.06 19.43
C GLY A 107 -20.73 -35.39 18.26
N ASP A 108 -19.54 -35.87 17.88
CA ASP A 108 -18.84 -35.35 16.70
C ASP A 108 -19.47 -35.87 15.40
N GLU A 109 -19.40 -35.08 14.32
CA GLU A 109 -19.91 -35.46 13.01
C GLU A 109 -18.79 -35.58 11.98
N LEU A 110 -18.78 -36.70 11.26
CA LEU A 110 -17.93 -36.93 10.10
C LEU A 110 -18.58 -36.33 8.85
N PHE A 111 -17.86 -35.44 8.20
CA PHE A 111 -18.31 -34.79 6.96
C PHE A 111 -17.49 -35.26 5.76
N LEU A 112 -18.19 -35.67 4.70
CA LEU A 112 -17.62 -35.79 3.37
C LEU A 112 -17.68 -34.42 2.69
N CYS A 113 -16.55 -33.95 2.15
CA CYS A 113 -16.52 -32.70 1.40
C CYS A 113 -15.55 -32.78 0.21
N SER A 114 -15.86 -32.05 -0.85
CA SER A 114 -14.97 -31.85 -1.99
C SER A 114 -14.12 -30.60 -1.75
N LYS A 115 -12.79 -30.73 -1.82
CA LYS A 115 -11.87 -29.61 -1.66
C LYS A 115 -11.58 -28.96 -3.02
N LYS A 116 -11.97 -27.70 -3.19
CA LYS A 116 -11.56 -26.86 -4.32
C LYS A 116 -10.35 -26.03 -3.90
N ILE A 117 -9.26 -26.14 -4.65
CA ILE A 117 -8.07 -25.29 -4.49
C ILE A 117 -8.04 -24.36 -5.70
N THR A 118 -8.14 -23.06 -5.45
CA THR A 118 -7.99 -22.04 -6.49
C THR A 118 -6.65 -21.35 -6.29
N GLU A 119 -5.82 -21.31 -7.34
CA GLU A 119 -4.63 -20.47 -7.36
C GLU A 119 -5.10 -19.03 -7.55
N ARG A 120 -4.67 -18.12 -6.67
CA ARG A 120 -4.95 -16.69 -6.82
C ARG A 120 -3.89 -16.07 -7.72
N GLU A 121 -4.26 -15.00 -8.40
CA GLU A 121 -3.30 -14.04 -8.94
C GLU A 121 -2.95 -13.01 -7.85
N TRP A 122 -1.81 -12.33 -7.98
CA TRP A 122 -1.40 -11.31 -7.01
C TRP A 122 -2.38 -10.13 -6.92
N CYS A 123 -3.13 -9.86 -8.00
CA CYS A 123 -4.13 -8.79 -8.07
C CYS A 123 -5.29 -8.97 -7.08
N ASP A 124 -5.56 -10.20 -6.63
CA ASP A 124 -6.62 -10.52 -5.66
C ASP A 124 -6.12 -10.56 -4.21
N VAL A 125 -4.82 -10.33 -3.99
CA VAL A 125 -4.19 -10.45 -2.67
C VAL A 125 -4.38 -9.14 -1.89
N LYS A 126 -4.99 -9.25 -0.72
CA LYS A 126 -5.24 -8.12 0.18
C LYS A 126 -3.95 -7.57 0.77
N PHE A 127 -3.96 -6.28 1.14
CA PHE A 127 -2.81 -5.62 1.77
C PHE A 127 -2.21 -6.38 2.98
N ASP A 128 -3.03 -7.01 3.82
CA ASP A 128 -2.52 -7.79 4.96
C ASP A 128 -1.74 -9.04 4.52
N GLU A 129 -2.24 -9.75 3.52
CA GLU A 129 -1.57 -10.90 2.91
C GLU A 129 -0.28 -10.49 2.19
N LEU A 130 -0.28 -9.35 1.48
CA LEU A 130 0.92 -8.79 0.84
C LEU A 130 1.98 -8.44 1.88
N ASN A 131 1.61 -7.74 2.96
CA ASN A 131 2.53 -7.35 4.02
C ASN A 131 3.15 -8.57 4.72
N ARG A 132 2.32 -9.59 5.03
CA ARG A 132 2.80 -10.85 5.61
C ARG A 132 3.76 -11.60 4.69
N THR A 133 3.45 -11.63 3.40
CA THR A 133 4.30 -12.32 2.41
C THR A 133 5.60 -11.57 2.21
N ALA A 134 5.57 -10.24 2.09
CA ALA A 134 6.77 -9.42 1.99
C ALA A 134 7.73 -9.62 3.17
N LYS A 135 7.20 -9.77 4.38
CA LYS A 135 7.99 -10.12 5.56
C LYS A 135 8.57 -11.54 5.47
N LYS A 136 7.77 -12.52 5.06
CA LYS A 136 8.20 -13.92 4.93
C LYS A 136 9.35 -14.06 3.91
N GLU A 137 9.27 -13.31 2.82
CA GLU A 137 10.30 -13.27 1.77
C GLU A 137 11.48 -12.32 2.12
N ASN A 138 11.52 -11.77 3.35
CA ASN A 138 12.55 -10.85 3.85
C ASN A 138 12.72 -9.56 3.03
N ILE A 139 11.70 -9.13 2.28
CA ILE A 139 11.69 -7.83 1.57
C ILE A 139 11.66 -6.68 2.59
N ILE A 140 10.89 -6.88 3.66
CA ILE A 140 10.73 -5.94 4.77
C ILE A 140 11.08 -6.63 6.09
N ASP A 141 11.69 -5.88 7.01
CA ASP A 141 11.96 -6.36 8.37
C ASP A 141 10.71 -6.25 9.26
N GLN A 142 10.80 -6.74 10.50
CA GLN A 142 9.72 -6.67 11.48
C GLN A 142 9.28 -5.22 11.75
N GLY A 143 10.22 -4.28 11.88
CA GLY A 143 9.90 -2.89 12.17
C GLY A 143 9.12 -2.22 11.03
N LEU A 144 9.51 -2.50 9.79
CA LEU A 144 8.80 -2.00 8.62
C LEU A 144 7.46 -2.70 8.42
N TYR A 145 7.36 -4.00 8.71
CA TYR A 145 6.10 -4.73 8.72
C TYR A 145 5.09 -4.08 9.68
N ASP A 146 5.52 -3.73 10.90
CA ASP A 146 4.64 -3.11 11.90
C ASP A 146 4.17 -1.72 11.46
N LYS A 147 5.05 -0.93 10.80
CA LYS A 147 4.68 0.36 10.22
C LYS A 147 3.69 0.23 9.06
N CYS A 148 3.89 -0.73 8.15
CA CYS A 148 2.97 -1.02 7.06
C CYS A 148 1.61 -1.53 7.60
N ASP A 149 1.61 -2.36 8.65
CA ASP A 149 0.38 -2.84 9.27
C ASP A 149 -0.37 -1.72 10.00
N LEU A 150 0.36 -0.78 10.63
CA LEU A 150 -0.22 0.42 11.21
C LEU A 150 -0.88 1.29 10.14
N LEU A 151 -0.19 1.54 9.02
CA LEU A 151 -0.74 2.28 7.88
C LEU A 151 -2.00 1.62 7.32
N ARG A 152 -1.99 0.28 7.18
CA ARG A 152 -3.17 -0.50 6.77
C ARG A 152 -4.33 -0.31 7.76
N LYS A 153 -4.07 -0.39 9.07
CA LYS A 153 -5.10 -0.17 10.10
C LYS A 153 -5.65 1.25 10.05
N GLN A 154 -4.78 2.26 9.91
CA GLN A 154 -5.18 3.65 9.77
C GLN A 154 -6.05 3.86 8.52
N ARG A 155 -5.67 3.31 7.36
CA ARG A 155 -6.52 3.32 6.16
C ARG A 155 -7.87 2.66 6.41
N ASN A 156 -7.91 1.48 7.03
CA ASN A 156 -9.16 0.76 7.27
C ASN A 156 -10.09 1.55 8.20
N LYS A 157 -9.54 2.20 9.24
CA LYS A 157 -10.30 3.08 10.15
C LYS A 157 -10.92 4.31 9.46
N ILE A 158 -10.39 4.74 8.31
CA ILE A 158 -10.92 5.90 7.57
C ILE A 158 -12.28 5.60 6.91
N HIS A 159 -12.63 4.33 6.70
CA HIS A 159 -13.95 3.99 6.21
C HIS A 159 -15.01 4.42 7.24
N ILE A 160 -15.95 5.26 6.81
CA ILE A 160 -16.97 5.94 7.64
C ILE A 160 -17.75 4.98 8.57
N GLY A 161 -17.82 3.68 8.23
CA GLY A 161 -18.48 2.67 9.05
C GLY A 161 -17.72 2.24 10.32
N ASP A 162 -16.41 2.51 10.41
CA ASP A 162 -15.54 2.08 11.52
C ASP A 162 -15.09 3.24 12.44
N LEU A 163 -15.54 4.47 12.18
CA LEU A 163 -15.16 5.65 12.99
C LEU A 163 -16.01 5.73 14.26
N SER A 164 -15.36 5.69 15.43
CA SER A 164 -15.99 6.09 16.69
C SER A 164 -15.85 7.60 16.89
N ALA A 165 -16.82 8.26 17.54
CA ALA A 165 -16.93 9.73 17.66
C ALA A 165 -15.75 10.47 18.34
N GLY A 166 -14.67 9.76 18.69
CA GLY A 166 -13.44 10.30 19.28
C GLY A 166 -12.13 9.89 18.59
N ASP A 167 -12.17 9.13 17.49
CA ASP A 167 -10.98 8.70 16.73
C ASP A 167 -10.46 9.79 15.74
N ASP A 168 -10.98 11.01 15.83
CA ASP A 168 -11.36 11.76 14.63
C ASP A 168 -10.36 12.79 14.10
N LEU A 169 -9.09 12.76 14.50
CA LEU A 169 -8.10 13.71 13.99
C LEU A 169 -6.72 13.05 13.80
N PHE A 170 -6.34 12.88 12.53
CA PHE A 170 -4.94 12.65 12.20
C PHE A 170 -4.10 13.87 12.58
N GLU A 171 -2.96 13.64 13.20
CA GLU A 171 -2.00 14.68 13.53
C GLU A 171 -0.89 14.80 12.49
N LEU A 172 -0.26 15.99 12.42
CA LEU A 172 0.87 16.23 11.52
C LEU A 172 2.01 15.22 11.74
N GLN A 173 2.24 14.81 13.00
CA GLN A 173 3.29 13.84 13.32
C GLN A 173 3.00 12.47 12.71
N GLU A 174 1.76 12.02 12.74
CA GLU A 174 1.35 10.75 12.11
C GLU A 174 1.58 10.80 10.60
N ILE A 175 1.23 11.92 9.96
CA ILE A 175 1.44 12.10 8.53
C ILE A 175 2.93 12.08 8.17
N LYS A 176 3.79 12.71 8.97
CA LYS A 176 5.25 12.64 8.78
C LYS A 176 5.77 11.21 8.88
N VAL A 177 5.33 10.46 9.89
CA VAL A 177 5.69 9.03 10.05
C VAL A 177 5.24 8.20 8.84
N ILE A 178 4.11 8.51 8.23
CA ILE A 178 3.64 7.85 7.00
C ILE A 178 4.58 8.16 5.83
N PHE A 179 4.98 9.42 5.62
CA PHE A 179 5.94 9.77 4.57
C PHE A 179 7.30 9.12 4.78
N GLU A 180 7.79 9.06 6.02
CA GLU A 180 9.02 8.35 6.37
C GLU A 180 8.91 6.86 6.05
N THR A 181 7.80 6.23 6.45
CA THR A 181 7.51 4.81 6.19
C THR A 181 7.52 4.55 4.69
N LEU A 182 6.82 5.37 3.91
CA LEU A 182 6.77 5.26 2.46
C LEU A 182 8.17 5.39 1.83
N GLY A 183 8.97 6.34 2.30
CA GLY A 183 10.36 6.50 1.86
C GLY A 183 11.20 5.25 2.09
N VAL A 184 11.08 4.62 3.27
CA VAL A 184 11.79 3.38 3.59
C VAL A 184 11.31 2.22 2.71
N VAL A 185 10.00 2.09 2.48
CA VAL A 185 9.43 1.05 1.59
C VAL A 185 9.99 1.21 0.16
N ILE A 186 9.99 2.43 -0.38
CA ILE A 186 10.53 2.70 -1.72
C ILE A 186 11.99 2.25 -1.82
N LEU A 187 12.82 2.61 -0.84
CA LEU A 187 14.23 2.22 -0.82
C LEU A 187 14.43 0.71 -0.73
N LYS A 188 13.64 0.03 0.11
CA LYS A 188 13.68 -1.43 0.22
C LYS A 188 13.29 -2.10 -1.08
N VAL A 189 12.13 -1.76 -1.66
CA VAL A 189 11.68 -2.35 -2.93
C VAL A 189 12.69 -2.08 -4.06
N LYS A 190 13.25 -0.87 -4.12
CA LYS A 190 14.33 -0.54 -5.08
C LYS A 190 15.56 -1.45 -4.92
N SER A 191 15.92 -1.82 -3.69
CA SER A 191 17.08 -2.70 -3.44
C SER A 191 16.86 -4.17 -3.85
N PHE A 192 15.60 -4.62 -3.91
CA PHE A 192 15.23 -5.99 -4.27
C PHE A 192 14.90 -6.17 -5.75
N THR A 193 14.69 -5.07 -6.48
CA THR A 193 14.37 -5.11 -7.90
C THR A 193 15.66 -4.97 -8.71
N PRO A 194 16.03 -5.95 -9.54
CA PRO A 194 17.25 -5.85 -10.33
C PRO A 194 17.17 -4.64 -11.26
N THR A 195 18.16 -3.75 -11.14
CA THR A 195 18.31 -2.63 -12.08
C THR A 195 18.58 -3.20 -13.47
N LEU A 196 17.88 -2.68 -14.48
CA LEU A 196 18.18 -2.99 -15.88
C LEU A 196 19.67 -2.73 -16.16
N PRO A 197 20.34 -3.58 -16.96
CA PRO A 197 21.64 -3.22 -17.49
C PRO A 197 21.51 -1.90 -18.25
N THR A 198 22.38 -0.94 -17.95
CA THR A 198 22.49 0.30 -18.74
C THR A 198 22.68 -0.08 -20.20
N PRO A 199 21.91 0.50 -21.14
CA PRO A 199 22.16 0.28 -22.56
C PRO A 199 23.62 0.65 -22.83
N PRO A 200 24.37 -0.15 -23.62
CA PRO A 200 25.75 0.16 -23.92
C PRO A 200 25.77 1.55 -24.54
N THR A 201 26.50 2.47 -23.90
CA THR A 201 26.85 3.75 -24.49
C THR A 201 27.54 3.44 -25.82
N GLY A 202 26.82 3.68 -26.92
CA GLY A 202 27.31 3.45 -28.26
C GLY A 202 28.63 4.19 -28.44
N SER A 203 29.68 3.39 -28.64
CA SER A 203 30.99 3.79 -29.16
C SER A 203 30.90 4.13 -30.64
#